data_AF-A0A3N2PZR1-F1
#
_entry.id   AF-A0A3N2PZR1-F1
#
_cell.length_a   1.000
_cell.length_b   1.000
_cell.length_c   1.000
_cell.angle_alpha   90.00
_cell.angle_beta   90.00
_cell.angle_gamma   90.00
#
_symmetry.space_group_name_H-M   'P 1'
#
loop_
_entity.id
_entity.type
_entity.pdbx_description
1 polymer ?
#
loop_
_entity_poly.entity_id
_entity_poly.type
_entity_poly.pdbx_seq_one_letter_code
_entity_poly.pdbx_strand_id
1 'polypeptide(L)'
;MPAFELHVWGPAFGLPSIDAECLAAIAYLHYTLPSSEWTLIPSSDPSLTPQNRLPALRSTASGTWAAGYDAVVSHLAHETTHHLDVELTDAQRADAVAYSSYISSHIAPLLDLTLYALPRNWTQTTRSAYGAIIPFPLTWTVPIAQRAAAVERVSHLVASLPLSDGNDDAAAQKDLSALDAAIKHLPTSRKKGILEQMAPAEAATIRLHAMAVDALSVLEDLRRHTAQNSHDSSPTNAETSSTNLRLLRPGQVTSLDCLAFGYLSLAASAPVPQDFLRKVLTTRFPALLALATDIKRTCLETPGTLPWTPYAVRDTMGGTRILVRFLDDVLRVTPTLGDLYATEHRRRAEIGTADGSFLDKRTAALASGALALGSALTCAAWWYRNLPSFGLRSQTWVAGGAGAGRLAEFGALGAMLDFSLAGPATGHGAEHQQNRIVEAEVGLD
;
A
#
# COMPACT_ATOMS: atom_id res chain seq x y z
N MET A 1 15.79 -12.67 30.08
CA MET A 1 15.29 -12.02 28.86
C MET A 1 13.89 -12.52 28.62
N PRO A 2 12.96 -11.70 28.09
CA PRO A 2 11.62 -12.18 27.76
C PRO A 2 11.73 -13.33 26.76
N ALA A 3 10.88 -14.34 26.91
CA ALA A 3 10.81 -15.47 25.99
C ALA A 3 10.25 -15.03 24.62
N PHE A 4 9.42 -13.99 24.61
CA PHE A 4 8.68 -13.54 23.44
C PHE A 4 8.81 -12.02 23.20
N GLU A 5 9.04 -11.64 21.95
CA GLU A 5 9.04 -10.25 21.48
C GLU A 5 7.90 -10.06 20.46
N LEU A 6 6.89 -9.26 20.81
CA LEU A 6 5.78 -8.95 19.91
C LEU A 6 6.02 -7.61 19.22
N HIS A 7 6.19 -7.65 17.91
CA HIS A 7 6.30 -6.49 17.04
C HIS A 7 4.93 -6.09 16.51
N VAL A 8 4.52 -4.85 16.79
CA VAL A 8 3.22 -4.29 16.39
C VAL A 8 3.35 -2.93 15.74
N TRP A 9 2.25 -2.45 15.14
CA TRP A 9 2.10 -1.04 14.84
C TRP A 9 1.95 -0.21 16.11
N GLY A 10 2.44 1.02 16.10
CA GLY A 10 2.35 1.92 17.25
C GLY A 10 0.93 2.32 17.66
N PRO A 11 0.78 2.93 18.85
CA PRO A 11 -0.50 3.27 19.43
C PRO A 11 -1.21 4.41 18.69
N ALA A 12 -2.52 4.26 18.48
CA ALA A 12 -3.39 5.26 17.85
C ALA A 12 -4.81 5.21 18.45
N PHE A 13 -5.55 6.30 18.35
CA PHE A 13 -6.99 6.37 18.71
C PHE A 13 -7.31 5.95 20.16
N GLY A 14 -6.35 6.10 21.10
CA GLY A 14 -6.49 5.63 22.47
C GLY A 14 -6.43 4.11 22.63
N LEU A 15 -5.93 3.40 21.62
CA LEU A 15 -5.68 1.96 21.60
C LEU A 15 -4.17 1.68 21.50
N PRO A 16 -3.70 0.50 21.97
CA PRO A 16 -2.30 0.10 21.90
C PRO A 16 -1.70 0.01 20.49
N SER A 17 -2.54 -0.13 19.45
CA SER A 17 -2.12 -0.25 18.05
C SER A 17 -3.17 0.34 17.10
N ILE A 18 -2.75 0.80 15.92
CA ILE A 18 -3.63 1.28 14.84
C ILE A 18 -4.27 0.13 14.02
N ASP A 19 -3.72 -1.08 14.13
CA ASP A 19 -4.13 -2.24 13.34
C ASP A 19 -4.95 -3.24 14.18
N ALA A 20 -5.98 -3.82 13.57
CA ALA A 20 -6.93 -4.70 14.25
C ALA A 20 -6.28 -6.03 14.68
N GLU A 21 -5.46 -6.64 13.83
CA GLU A 21 -4.79 -7.90 14.15
C GLU A 21 -3.70 -7.70 15.21
N CYS A 22 -3.00 -6.57 15.17
CA CYS A 22 -2.07 -6.21 16.24
C CYS A 22 -2.79 -6.04 17.59
N LEU A 23 -3.96 -5.40 17.62
CA LEU A 23 -4.76 -5.28 18.85
C LEU A 23 -5.21 -6.65 19.37
N ALA A 24 -5.64 -7.53 18.47
CA ALA A 24 -6.03 -8.89 18.81
C ALA A 24 -4.86 -9.68 19.41
N ALA A 25 -3.67 -9.61 18.79
CA ALA A 25 -2.47 -10.28 19.28
C ALA A 25 -2.04 -9.76 20.66
N ILE A 26 -2.10 -8.44 20.89
CA ILE A 26 -1.80 -7.85 22.20
C ILE A 26 -2.78 -8.36 23.26
N ALA A 27 -4.09 -8.37 22.96
CA ALA A 27 -5.11 -8.86 23.89
C ALA A 27 -4.93 -10.36 24.20
N TYR A 28 -4.60 -11.16 23.18
CA TYR A 28 -4.31 -12.59 23.33
C TYR A 28 -3.11 -12.85 24.24
N LEU A 29 -1.98 -12.18 23.97
CA LEU A 29 -0.74 -12.36 24.74
C LEU A 29 -0.86 -11.86 26.16
N HIS A 30 -1.50 -10.70 26.38
CA HIS A 30 -1.64 -10.13 27.72
C HIS A 30 -2.58 -10.94 28.61
N TYR A 31 -3.53 -11.67 28.02
CA TYR A 31 -4.40 -12.57 28.78
C TYR A 31 -3.77 -13.95 29.03
N THR A 32 -3.00 -14.47 28.07
CA THR A 32 -2.42 -15.83 28.16
C THR A 32 -1.09 -15.89 28.90
N LEU A 33 -0.26 -14.85 28.79
CA LEU A 33 1.10 -14.83 29.33
C LEU A 33 1.25 -13.73 30.40
N PRO A 34 2.02 -14.01 31.48
CA PRO A 34 2.39 -12.98 32.43
C PRO A 34 3.30 -11.94 31.78
N SER A 35 3.18 -10.67 32.20
CA SER A 35 3.91 -9.53 31.62
C SER A 35 5.45 -9.62 31.73
N SER A 36 5.99 -10.60 32.47
CA SER A 36 7.43 -10.88 32.56
C SER A 36 7.97 -11.74 31.41
N GLU A 37 7.12 -12.51 30.75
CA GLU A 37 7.53 -13.50 29.74
C GLU A 37 7.57 -12.92 28.32
N TRP A 38 6.90 -11.80 28.09
CA TRP A 38 6.81 -11.19 26.78
C TRP A 38 7.03 -9.68 26.82
N THR A 39 7.42 -9.11 25.69
CA THR A 39 7.63 -7.67 25.53
C THR A 39 6.95 -7.13 24.28
N LEU A 40 6.42 -5.90 24.40
CA LEU A 40 5.74 -5.20 23.32
C LEU A 40 6.68 -4.18 22.66
N ILE A 41 6.87 -4.32 21.34
CA ILE A 41 7.74 -3.49 20.52
C ILE A 41 6.92 -2.79 19.42
N PRO A 42 6.67 -1.47 19.53
CA PRO A 42 6.03 -0.68 18.47
C PRO A 42 7.02 -0.40 17.33
N SER A 43 7.39 -1.45 16.59
CA SER A 43 8.36 -1.35 15.50
C SER A 43 7.83 -0.60 14.28
N SER A 44 6.52 -0.72 13.99
CA SER A 44 5.90 -0.16 12.77
C SER A 44 6.65 -0.52 11.48
N ASP A 45 7.28 -1.70 11.50
CA ASP A 45 8.06 -2.25 10.39
C ASP A 45 7.53 -3.63 9.98
N PRO A 46 6.75 -3.72 8.88
CA PRO A 46 6.36 -5.00 8.34
C PRO A 46 7.53 -5.78 7.73
N SER A 47 8.64 -5.13 7.33
CA SER A 47 9.79 -5.79 6.70
C SER A 47 10.63 -6.65 7.64
N LEU A 48 10.24 -6.74 8.92
CA LEU A 48 10.84 -7.66 9.88
C LEU A 48 10.59 -9.12 9.52
N THR A 49 9.45 -9.40 8.88
CA THR A 49 9.07 -10.75 8.48
C THR A 49 9.04 -10.87 6.95
N PRO A 50 9.38 -12.03 6.37
CA PRO A 50 9.36 -12.21 4.91
C PRO A 50 7.95 -12.02 4.33
N GLN A 51 6.90 -12.23 5.12
CA GLN A 51 5.51 -11.99 4.75
C GLN A 51 5.14 -10.50 4.68
N ASN A 52 6.02 -9.60 5.12
CA ASN A 52 5.76 -8.15 5.19
C ASN A 52 4.45 -7.80 5.91
N ARG A 53 4.16 -8.49 7.01
CA ARG A 53 2.91 -8.33 7.77
C ARG A 53 3.20 -8.20 9.26
N LEU A 54 2.48 -7.29 9.91
CA LEU A 54 2.35 -7.20 11.37
C LEU A 54 0.92 -7.64 11.74
N PRO A 55 0.70 -8.24 12.91
CA PRO A 55 1.64 -8.47 14.02
C PRO A 55 2.70 -9.52 13.69
N ALA A 56 3.88 -9.40 14.30
CA ALA A 56 4.96 -10.38 14.18
C ALA A 56 5.48 -10.78 15.56
N LEU A 57 5.49 -12.07 15.86
CA LEU A 57 6.05 -12.63 17.10
C LEU A 57 7.42 -13.22 16.80
N ARG A 58 8.39 -12.89 17.64
CA ARG A 58 9.71 -13.51 17.66
C ARG A 58 9.88 -14.27 18.97
N SER A 59 10.16 -15.56 18.86
CA SER A 59 10.56 -16.37 20.01
C SER A 59 12.07 -16.23 20.20
N THR A 60 12.49 -15.75 21.37
CA THR A 60 13.92 -15.51 21.64
C THR A 60 14.68 -16.82 21.87
N ALA A 61 13.97 -17.89 22.27
CA ALA A 61 14.53 -19.21 22.50
C ALA A 61 14.82 -19.98 21.19
N SER A 62 13.89 -19.97 20.24
CA SER A 62 14.00 -20.69 18.97
C SER A 62 14.47 -19.82 17.81
N GLY A 63 14.43 -18.49 17.95
CA GLY A 63 14.78 -17.54 16.89
C GLY A 63 13.78 -17.51 15.72
N THR A 64 12.63 -18.17 15.87
CA THR A 64 11.60 -18.26 14.83
C THR A 64 10.74 -17.00 14.80
N TRP A 65 10.21 -16.71 13.61
CA TRP A 65 9.32 -15.59 13.36
C TRP A 65 7.96 -16.11 12.89
N ALA A 66 6.89 -15.67 13.56
CA ALA A 66 5.51 -15.90 13.14
C ALA A 66 4.85 -14.56 12.78
N ALA A 67 4.28 -14.45 11.58
CA ALA A 67 3.69 -13.22 11.06
C ALA A 67 2.18 -13.39 10.78
N GLY A 68 1.37 -12.44 11.27
CA GLY A 68 -0.09 -12.47 11.22
C GLY A 68 -0.71 -13.11 12.46
N TYR A 69 -1.94 -12.72 12.79
CA TYR A 69 -2.59 -13.16 14.03
C TYR A 69 -2.71 -14.69 14.16
N ASP A 70 -3.21 -15.38 13.13
CA ASP A 70 -3.41 -16.83 13.17
C ASP A 70 -2.07 -17.59 13.31
N ALA A 71 -1.02 -17.10 12.65
CA ALA A 71 0.33 -17.65 12.79
C ALA A 71 0.89 -17.44 14.19
N VAL A 72 0.65 -16.28 14.80
CA VAL A 72 1.05 -15.99 16.18
C VAL A 72 0.32 -16.88 17.16
N VAL A 73 -1.01 -17.03 17.03
CA VAL A 73 -1.81 -17.91 17.91
C VAL A 73 -1.38 -19.36 17.77
N SER A 74 -1.21 -19.86 16.54
CA SER A 74 -0.76 -21.23 16.29
C SER A 74 0.68 -21.46 16.77
N HIS A 75 1.59 -20.51 16.59
CA HIS A 75 2.96 -20.64 17.07
C HIS A 75 3.03 -20.66 18.60
N LEU A 76 2.28 -19.79 19.27
CA LEU A 76 2.10 -19.84 20.72
C LEU A 76 1.47 -21.16 21.16
N ALA A 77 0.50 -21.69 20.40
CA ALA A 77 -0.14 -22.99 20.61
C ALA A 77 0.83 -24.19 20.58
N HIS A 78 2.01 -24.04 19.98
CA HIS A 78 3.03 -25.08 19.96
C HIS A 78 4.09 -24.89 21.04
N GLU A 79 4.38 -23.64 21.44
CA GLU A 79 5.48 -23.34 22.36
C GLU A 79 5.06 -23.27 23.84
N THR A 80 3.79 -22.96 24.15
CA THR A 80 3.31 -22.90 25.54
C THR A 80 2.33 -24.05 25.83
N THR A 81 1.90 -24.20 27.08
CA THR A 81 0.84 -25.17 27.46
C THR A 81 -0.49 -24.48 27.76
N HIS A 82 -0.47 -23.15 27.89
CA HIS A 82 -1.60 -22.31 28.23
C HIS A 82 -2.09 -21.61 26.96
N HIS A 83 -3.05 -22.20 26.25
CA HIS A 83 -3.72 -21.56 25.11
C HIS A 83 -5.19 -21.38 25.42
N LEU A 84 -5.79 -20.34 24.86
CA LEU A 84 -7.22 -20.04 25.04
C LEU A 84 -8.13 -21.14 24.51
N ASP A 85 -7.64 -21.87 23.50
CA ASP A 85 -8.45 -22.81 22.72
C ASP A 85 -8.32 -24.27 23.19
N VAL A 86 -7.55 -24.53 24.27
CA VAL A 86 -7.29 -25.89 24.78
C VAL A 86 -8.59 -26.62 25.12
N GLU A 87 -9.51 -25.94 25.81
CA GLU A 87 -10.74 -26.54 26.31
C GLU A 87 -11.89 -26.53 25.29
N LEU A 88 -11.69 -26.00 24.08
CA LEU A 88 -12.75 -25.95 23.05
C LEU A 88 -13.06 -27.34 22.51
N THR A 89 -14.35 -27.63 22.35
CA THR A 89 -14.83 -28.84 21.66
C THR A 89 -14.50 -28.78 20.17
N ASP A 90 -14.43 -29.93 19.50
CA ASP A 90 -14.09 -29.99 18.07
C ASP A 90 -15.06 -29.17 17.20
N ALA A 91 -16.35 -29.15 17.55
CA ALA A 91 -17.34 -28.29 16.91
C ALA A 91 -17.03 -26.80 17.11
N GLN A 92 -16.73 -26.38 18.34
CA GLN A 92 -16.37 -24.99 18.64
C GLN A 92 -15.04 -24.57 17.99
N ARG A 93 -14.10 -25.49 17.82
CA ARG A 93 -12.85 -25.23 17.08
C ARG A 93 -13.13 -25.01 15.59
N ALA A 94 -14.02 -25.81 15.00
CA ALA A 94 -14.46 -25.61 13.62
C ALA A 94 -15.16 -24.26 13.45
N ASP A 95 -16.03 -23.88 14.39
CA ASP A 95 -16.68 -22.57 14.42
C ASP A 95 -15.63 -21.45 14.57
N ALA A 96 -14.67 -21.58 15.49
CA ALA A 96 -13.61 -20.58 15.68
C ALA A 96 -12.85 -20.27 14.37
N VAL A 97 -12.47 -21.31 13.62
CA VAL A 97 -11.81 -21.16 12.32
C VAL A 97 -12.74 -20.53 11.28
N ALA A 98 -13.99 -21.00 11.20
CA ALA A 98 -14.98 -20.48 10.26
C ALA A 98 -15.23 -18.99 10.49
N TYR A 99 -15.49 -18.58 11.73
CA TYR A 99 -15.75 -17.18 12.07
C TYR A 99 -14.49 -16.31 12.05
N SER A 100 -13.29 -16.84 12.34
CA SER A 100 -12.03 -16.10 12.11
C SER A 100 -11.86 -15.75 10.63
N SER A 101 -12.10 -16.72 9.75
CA SER A 101 -12.07 -16.50 8.29
C SER A 101 -13.17 -15.53 7.83
N TYR A 102 -14.35 -15.57 8.47
CA TYR A 102 -15.44 -14.65 8.20
C TYR A 102 -15.09 -13.20 8.57
N ILE A 103 -14.53 -12.99 9.76
CA ILE A 103 -14.11 -11.65 10.20
C ILE A 103 -13.02 -11.09 9.26
N SER A 104 -12.06 -11.93 8.90
CA SER A 104 -10.96 -11.57 7.98
C SER A 104 -11.46 -11.24 6.56
N SER A 105 -12.53 -11.88 6.09
CA SER A 105 -13.05 -11.71 4.73
C SER A 105 -14.14 -10.64 4.59
N HIS A 106 -14.94 -10.38 5.63
CA HIS A 106 -16.09 -9.45 5.56
C HIS A 106 -15.88 -8.19 6.39
N ILE A 107 -15.35 -8.32 7.60
CA ILE A 107 -15.20 -7.19 8.53
C ILE A 107 -13.89 -6.45 8.28
N ALA A 108 -12.80 -7.15 7.97
CA ALA A 108 -11.53 -6.51 7.66
C ALA A 108 -11.63 -5.58 6.43
N PRO A 109 -12.25 -5.97 5.30
CA PRO A 109 -12.46 -5.04 4.18
C PRO A 109 -13.38 -3.85 4.52
N LEU A 110 -14.37 -4.04 5.40
CA LEU A 110 -15.25 -2.96 5.85
C LEU A 110 -14.50 -1.91 6.69
N LEU A 111 -13.61 -2.37 7.56
CA LEU A 111 -12.71 -1.51 8.32
C LEU A 111 -11.72 -0.80 7.37
N ASP A 112 -11.13 -1.55 6.43
CA ASP A 112 -10.20 -1.01 5.44
C ASP A 112 -10.86 0.08 4.58
N LEU A 113 -12.11 -0.14 4.20
CA LEU A 113 -12.92 0.83 3.48
C LEU A 113 -13.04 2.13 4.28
N THR A 114 -13.36 1.99 5.57
CA THR A 114 -13.60 3.12 6.47
C THR A 114 -12.32 3.92 6.71
N LEU A 115 -11.18 3.26 6.92
CA LEU A 115 -9.92 3.91 7.30
C LEU A 115 -9.07 4.37 6.10
N TYR A 116 -9.05 3.62 4.99
CA TYR A 116 -8.11 3.84 3.88
C TYR A 116 -8.78 4.23 2.56
N ALA A 117 -9.91 3.61 2.21
CA ALA A 117 -10.55 3.85 0.92
C ALA A 117 -11.24 5.21 0.88
N LEU A 118 -12.01 5.55 1.91
CA LEU A 118 -12.72 6.83 2.00
C LEU A 118 -11.73 8.02 2.09
N PRO A 119 -11.67 8.91 1.07
CA PRO A 119 -10.62 9.94 0.99
C PRO A 119 -10.63 10.93 2.16
N ARG A 120 -11.82 11.30 2.64
CA ARG A 120 -11.98 12.22 3.78
C ARG A 120 -11.45 11.60 5.08
N ASN A 121 -11.73 10.33 5.32
CA ASN A 121 -11.26 9.62 6.51
C ASN A 121 -9.74 9.42 6.48
N TRP A 122 -9.21 9.05 5.31
CA TRP A 122 -7.76 8.89 5.12
C TRP A 122 -6.99 10.19 5.40
N THR A 123 -7.41 11.30 4.78
CA THR A 123 -6.68 12.57 4.83
C THR A 123 -6.71 13.24 6.20
N GLN A 124 -7.84 13.14 6.92
CA GLN A 124 -8.03 13.83 8.19
C GLN A 124 -7.59 13.00 9.41
N THR A 125 -7.79 11.67 9.37
CA THR A 125 -7.62 10.81 10.56
C THR A 125 -6.49 9.79 10.40
N THR A 126 -6.56 8.94 9.38
CA THR A 126 -5.67 7.77 9.30
C THR A 126 -4.22 8.16 8.95
N ARG A 127 -4.04 9.07 7.98
CA ARG A 127 -2.70 9.52 7.56
C ARG A 127 -1.96 10.26 8.68
N SER A 128 -2.66 11.10 9.44
CA SER A 128 -2.09 11.84 10.57
C SER A 128 -1.71 10.89 11.71
N ALA A 129 -2.53 9.87 12.00
CA ALA A 129 -2.21 8.83 12.98
C ALA A 129 -0.93 8.06 12.61
N TYR A 130 -0.77 7.66 11.34
CA TYR A 130 0.47 7.03 10.88
C TYR A 130 1.69 7.95 10.97
N GLY A 131 1.51 9.26 10.71
CA GLY A 131 2.58 10.24 10.84
C GLY A 131 3.10 10.42 12.28
N ALA A 132 2.28 10.12 13.28
CA ALA A 132 2.70 10.15 14.69
C ALA A 132 3.49 8.89 15.09
N ILE A 133 3.24 7.76 14.43
CA ILE A 133 3.80 6.45 14.77
C ILE A 133 5.11 6.18 14.01
N ILE A 134 5.19 6.58 12.74
CA ILE A 134 6.27 6.18 11.83
C ILE A 134 7.37 7.26 11.80
N PRO A 135 8.67 6.88 11.93
CA PRO A 135 9.76 7.83 11.85
C PRO A 135 9.97 8.37 10.43
N PHE A 136 10.47 9.60 10.34
CA PHE A 136 10.93 10.18 9.09
C PHE A 136 12.17 9.41 8.56
N PRO A 137 12.29 9.12 7.24
CA PRO A 137 11.42 9.51 6.12
C PRO A 137 10.33 8.49 5.74
N LEU A 138 10.18 7.39 6.48
CA LEU A 138 9.24 6.30 6.15
C LEU A 138 7.76 6.74 6.14
N THR A 139 7.45 7.89 6.74
CA THR A 139 6.13 8.52 6.68
C THR A 139 5.64 8.79 5.26
N TRP A 140 6.55 8.89 4.27
CA TRP A 140 6.18 9.14 2.88
C TRP A 140 5.86 7.87 2.08
N THR A 141 6.45 6.73 2.44
CA THR A 141 6.31 5.48 1.68
C THR A 141 5.29 4.55 2.33
N VAL A 142 5.45 4.27 3.62
CA VAL A 142 4.72 3.21 4.32
C VAL A 142 3.20 3.46 4.35
N PRO A 143 2.69 4.65 4.74
CA PRO A 143 1.25 4.87 4.76
C PRO A 143 0.61 4.79 3.37
N ILE A 144 1.33 5.20 2.33
CA ILE A 144 0.84 5.14 0.95
C ILE A 144 0.76 3.69 0.48
N ALA A 145 1.79 2.88 0.76
CA ALA A 145 1.78 1.45 0.45
C ALA A 145 0.66 0.72 1.21
N GLN A 146 0.45 1.03 2.49
CA GLN A 146 -0.65 0.47 3.29
C GLN A 146 -2.02 0.84 2.71
N ARG A 147 -2.19 2.11 2.32
CA ARG A 147 -3.43 2.55 1.66
C ARG A 147 -3.65 1.83 0.33
N ALA A 148 -2.62 1.70 -0.50
CA ALA A 148 -2.73 1.01 -1.79
C ALA A 148 -3.16 -0.45 -1.61
N ALA A 149 -2.53 -1.17 -0.68
CA ALA A 149 -2.89 -2.56 -0.37
C ALA A 149 -4.33 -2.68 0.18
N ALA A 150 -4.76 -1.75 1.04
CA ALA A 150 -6.12 -1.73 1.55
C ALA A 150 -7.16 -1.42 0.46
N VAL A 151 -6.88 -0.47 -0.43
CA VAL A 151 -7.76 -0.13 -1.56
C VAL A 151 -7.88 -1.30 -2.53
N GLU A 152 -6.79 -2.03 -2.78
CA GLU A 152 -6.82 -3.24 -3.60
C GLU A 152 -7.74 -4.32 -3.00
N ARG A 153 -7.63 -4.58 -1.69
CA ARG A 153 -8.51 -5.52 -0.98
C ARG A 153 -9.99 -5.13 -1.07
N VAL A 154 -10.29 -3.83 -0.97
CA VAL A 154 -11.67 -3.31 -0.93
C VAL A 154 -12.19 -2.98 -2.34
N SER A 155 -11.39 -3.13 -3.39
CA SER A 155 -11.75 -2.77 -4.77
C SER A 155 -13.14 -3.27 -5.21
N HIS A 156 -13.49 -4.51 -4.83
CA HIS A 156 -14.78 -5.12 -5.10
C HIS A 156 -15.96 -4.41 -4.39
N LEU A 157 -15.77 -3.95 -3.14
CA LEU A 157 -16.77 -3.17 -2.40
C LEU A 157 -16.85 -1.74 -2.93
N VAL A 158 -15.71 -1.12 -3.24
CA VAL A 158 -15.65 0.24 -3.81
C VAL A 158 -16.38 0.30 -5.15
N ALA A 159 -16.18 -0.68 -6.03
CA ALA A 159 -16.86 -0.76 -7.32
C ALA A 159 -18.40 -0.80 -7.19
N SER A 160 -18.90 -1.31 -6.07
CA SER A 160 -20.33 -1.36 -5.78
C SER A 160 -20.88 -0.08 -5.15
N LEU A 161 -20.04 0.90 -4.80
CA LEU A 161 -20.48 2.16 -4.21
C LEU A 161 -20.60 3.24 -5.30
N PRO A 162 -21.68 4.05 -5.28
CA PRO A 162 -21.79 5.23 -6.11
C PRO A 162 -20.92 6.36 -5.52
N LEU A 163 -19.62 6.13 -5.38
CA LEU A 163 -18.70 7.18 -5.00
C LEU A 163 -18.57 8.12 -6.21
N SER A 164 -18.90 9.39 -5.99
CA SER A 164 -18.52 10.44 -6.93
C SER A 164 -17.00 10.53 -6.85
N ASP A 165 -16.29 9.99 -7.83
CA ASP A 165 -14.84 10.14 -7.96
C ASP A 165 -14.52 11.62 -8.22
N GLY A 166 -14.53 12.41 -7.14
CA GLY A 166 -14.31 13.85 -7.17
C GLY A 166 -12.89 14.27 -7.57
N ASN A 167 -12.10 13.38 -8.17
CA ASN A 167 -10.77 13.68 -8.69
C ASN A 167 -10.50 13.11 -10.11
N ASP A 168 -11.30 12.17 -10.63
CA ASP A 168 -11.14 11.65 -12.00
C ASP A 168 -12.05 12.36 -13.02
N ASP A 169 -12.96 13.18 -12.52
CA ASP A 169 -13.84 14.06 -13.29
C ASP A 169 -13.09 15.12 -14.13
N ALA A 170 -11.81 15.39 -13.88
CA ALA A 170 -11.06 16.34 -14.74
C ALA A 170 -10.55 15.70 -16.05
N ALA A 171 -10.29 14.38 -16.04
CA ALA A 171 -9.68 13.68 -17.18
C ALA A 171 -10.67 12.78 -17.94
N ALA A 172 -11.57 12.08 -17.23
CA ALA A 172 -12.54 11.17 -17.86
C ALA A 172 -13.79 11.90 -18.40
N GLN A 173 -14.10 13.08 -17.88
CA GLN A 173 -15.31 13.83 -18.22
C GLN A 173 -15.24 14.52 -19.59
N LYS A 174 -14.04 14.60 -20.20
CA LYS A 174 -13.85 15.22 -21.52
C LYS A 174 -14.29 14.30 -22.67
N ASP A 175 -14.12 12.98 -22.53
CA ASP A 175 -14.38 12.03 -23.62
C ASP A 175 -15.81 11.45 -23.60
N LEU A 176 -16.49 11.50 -22.44
CA LEU A 176 -17.87 11.00 -22.31
C LEU A 176 -18.95 12.06 -22.56
N SER A 177 -18.64 13.36 -22.49
CA SER A 177 -19.68 14.42 -22.46
C SER A 177 -20.51 14.55 -23.75
N ALA A 178 -19.96 14.23 -24.91
CA ALA A 178 -20.67 14.35 -26.19
C ALA A 178 -21.71 13.22 -26.40
N LEU A 179 -21.36 11.99 -25.99
CA LEU A 179 -22.26 10.83 -26.09
C LEU A 179 -23.36 10.91 -25.01
N ASP A 180 -23.00 11.35 -23.80
CA ASP A 180 -23.94 11.48 -22.67
C ASP A 180 -24.94 12.63 -22.89
N ALA A 181 -24.52 13.71 -23.56
CA ALA A 181 -25.42 14.77 -24.01
C ALA A 181 -26.41 14.28 -25.08
N ALA A 182 -25.99 13.41 -25.99
CA ALA A 182 -26.86 12.80 -27.00
C ALA A 182 -27.86 11.80 -26.37
N ILE A 183 -27.44 11.06 -25.34
CA ILE A 183 -28.28 10.07 -24.64
C ILE A 183 -29.35 10.72 -23.75
N LYS A 184 -29.10 11.92 -23.20
CA LYS A 184 -30.07 12.69 -22.41
C LYS A 184 -31.36 13.06 -23.15
N HIS A 185 -31.34 13.08 -24.48
CA HIS A 185 -32.51 13.39 -25.30
C HIS A 185 -33.38 12.17 -25.64
N LEU A 186 -32.97 10.95 -25.25
CA LEU A 186 -33.82 9.78 -25.42
C LEU A 186 -34.80 9.65 -24.25
N PRO A 187 -36.11 9.51 -24.51
CA PRO A 187 -37.11 9.25 -23.49
C PRO A 187 -36.91 7.83 -22.93
N THR A 188 -36.08 7.71 -21.90
CA THR A 188 -35.93 6.46 -21.16
C THR A 188 -37.06 6.38 -20.14
N SER A 189 -38.13 5.64 -20.48
CA SER A 189 -39.18 5.26 -19.54
C SER A 189 -38.69 4.17 -18.58
N ARG A 190 -37.58 4.42 -17.87
CA ARG A 190 -37.16 3.60 -16.74
C ARG A 190 -37.58 4.33 -15.48
N LYS A 191 -38.47 3.71 -14.69
CA LYS A 191 -38.77 4.20 -13.33
C LYS A 191 -37.46 4.13 -12.54
N LYS A 192 -36.78 5.28 -12.39
CA LYS A 192 -35.53 5.39 -11.62
C LYS A 192 -35.80 4.88 -10.21
N GLY A 193 -34.96 3.96 -9.74
CA GLY A 193 -35.09 3.44 -8.37
C GLY A 193 -34.98 4.57 -7.35
N ILE A 194 -35.56 4.42 -6.16
CA ILE A 194 -35.52 5.45 -5.11
C ILE A 194 -34.08 5.90 -4.79
N LEU A 195 -33.12 4.95 -4.85
CA LEU A 195 -31.69 5.20 -4.63
C LEU A 195 -31.02 6.01 -5.77
N GLU A 196 -31.57 5.96 -6.98
CA GLU A 196 -31.08 6.66 -8.18
C GLU A 196 -31.62 8.10 -8.26
N GLN A 197 -32.61 8.42 -7.44
CA GLN A 197 -33.17 9.76 -7.27
C GLN A 197 -32.51 10.54 -6.12
N MET A 198 -31.72 9.86 -5.28
CA MET A 198 -30.97 10.48 -4.18
C MET A 198 -29.62 11.03 -4.66
N ALA A 199 -29.05 11.97 -3.89
CA ALA A 199 -27.69 12.40 -4.12
C ALA A 199 -26.73 11.18 -4.03
N PRO A 200 -25.71 11.06 -4.91
CA PRO A 200 -24.82 9.90 -4.94
C PRO A 200 -24.14 9.65 -3.59
N ALA A 201 -23.86 10.73 -2.84
CA ALA A 201 -23.33 10.65 -1.48
C ALA A 201 -24.29 9.94 -0.50
N GLU A 202 -25.59 10.27 -0.53
CA GLU A 202 -26.59 9.65 0.35
C GLU A 202 -26.80 8.18 -0.01
N ALA A 203 -26.88 7.88 -1.31
CA ALA A 203 -26.97 6.52 -1.82
C ALA A 203 -25.78 5.65 -1.37
N ALA A 204 -24.55 6.19 -1.40
CA ALA A 204 -23.37 5.50 -0.90
C ALA A 204 -23.45 5.22 0.60
N THR A 205 -23.91 6.19 1.42
CA THR A 205 -24.07 5.96 2.87
C THR A 205 -25.08 4.86 3.20
N ILE A 206 -26.18 4.78 2.45
CA ILE A 206 -27.19 3.72 2.64
C ILE A 206 -26.60 2.35 2.32
N ARG A 207 -25.84 2.22 1.22
CA ARG A 207 -25.17 0.97 0.85
C ARG A 207 -24.13 0.56 1.89
N LEU A 208 -23.31 1.49 2.35
CA LEU A 208 -22.32 1.25 3.41
C LEU A 208 -22.99 0.77 4.71
N HIS A 209 -24.11 1.40 5.07
CA HIS A 209 -24.88 0.99 6.24
C HIS A 209 -25.47 -0.42 6.08
N ALA A 210 -25.99 -0.77 4.90
CA ALA A 210 -26.47 -2.12 4.61
C ALA A 210 -25.35 -3.17 4.73
N MET A 211 -24.21 -2.94 4.08
CA MET A 211 -23.04 -3.83 4.14
C MET A 211 -22.55 -4.04 5.58
N ALA A 212 -22.49 -2.96 6.38
CA ALA A 212 -22.09 -3.06 7.77
C ALA A 212 -23.06 -3.88 8.60
N VAL A 213 -24.36 -3.73 8.35
CA VAL A 213 -25.40 -4.50 9.04
C VAL A 213 -25.30 -5.97 8.69
N ASP A 214 -25.17 -6.30 7.41
CA ASP A 214 -25.10 -7.69 6.93
C ASP A 214 -23.86 -8.41 7.48
N ALA A 215 -22.72 -7.71 7.57
CA ALA A 215 -21.50 -8.28 8.14
C ALA A 215 -21.59 -8.48 9.67
N LEU A 216 -22.15 -7.51 10.39
CA LEU A 216 -22.22 -7.56 11.86
C LEU A 216 -23.37 -8.44 12.38
N SER A 217 -24.44 -8.66 11.60
CA SER A 217 -25.54 -9.52 12.01
C SER A 217 -25.10 -10.96 12.21
N VAL A 218 -24.17 -11.46 11.41
CA VAL A 218 -23.66 -12.84 11.52
C VAL A 218 -22.92 -13.05 12.85
N LEU A 219 -22.11 -12.09 13.30
CA LEU A 219 -21.46 -12.17 14.62
C LEU A 219 -22.46 -12.08 15.77
N GLU A 220 -23.45 -11.21 15.63
CA GLU A 220 -24.50 -11.07 16.63
C GLU A 220 -25.37 -12.32 16.73
N ASP A 221 -25.66 -12.99 15.62
CA ASP A 221 -26.39 -14.25 15.59
C ASP A 221 -25.62 -15.39 16.26
N LEU A 222 -24.30 -15.47 16.04
CA LEU A 222 -23.44 -16.40 16.79
C LEU A 222 -23.50 -16.12 18.29
N ARG A 223 -23.36 -14.85 18.70
CA ARG A 223 -23.44 -14.46 20.11
C ARG A 223 -24.79 -14.84 20.72
N ARG A 224 -25.89 -14.65 19.98
CA ARG A 224 -27.25 -15.04 20.43
C ARG A 224 -27.38 -16.56 20.59
N HIS A 225 -26.85 -17.33 19.65
CA HIS A 225 -26.88 -18.79 19.71
C HIS A 225 -26.13 -19.30 20.94
N THR A 226 -24.95 -18.72 21.24
CA THR A 226 -24.18 -19.04 22.44
C THR A 226 -24.92 -18.65 23.73
N ALA A 227 -25.60 -17.51 23.75
CA ALA A 227 -26.40 -17.07 24.89
C ALA A 227 -27.67 -17.93 25.12
N GLN A 228 -28.23 -18.53 24.07
CA GLN A 228 -29.36 -19.47 24.21
C GLN A 228 -28.90 -20.80 24.80
N ASN A 229 -27.79 -21.34 24.31
CA ASN A 229 -27.24 -22.60 24.78
C ASN A 229 -26.76 -22.56 26.24
N SER A 230 -26.41 -21.36 26.76
CA SER A 230 -26.02 -21.21 28.17
C SER A 230 -27.21 -21.24 29.14
N HIS A 231 -28.43 -20.98 28.68
CA HIS A 231 -29.62 -21.04 29.54
C HIS A 231 -30.06 -22.46 29.91
N ASP A 232 -29.65 -23.47 29.13
CA ASP A 232 -29.99 -24.88 29.39
C ASP A 232 -29.06 -25.55 30.44
N SER A 233 -27.97 -24.88 30.84
CA SER A 233 -26.98 -25.41 31.81
C SER A 233 -27.02 -24.69 33.17
N SER A 234 -28.12 -24.90 33.90
CA SER A 234 -28.31 -24.70 35.35
C SER A 234 -28.31 -23.25 35.92
N PRO A 235 -29.26 -22.90 36.82
CA PRO A 235 -29.39 -21.57 37.39
C PRO A 235 -28.63 -21.47 38.71
N THR A 236 -27.35 -21.12 38.68
CA THR A 236 -26.65 -20.73 39.92
C THR A 236 -25.93 -19.40 39.74
N ASN A 237 -26.54 -18.39 40.35
CA ASN A 237 -26.00 -17.10 40.80
C ASN A 237 -26.00 -15.96 39.77
N ALA A 238 -26.87 -14.98 40.06
CA ALA A 238 -27.26 -13.85 39.23
C ALA A 238 -26.26 -12.67 39.22
N GLU A 239 -24.96 -12.90 39.38
CA GLU A 239 -23.96 -11.82 39.40
C GLU A 239 -23.15 -11.67 38.09
N THR A 240 -23.40 -12.50 37.09
CA THR A 240 -22.49 -12.68 35.94
C THR A 240 -23.06 -12.16 34.63
N SER A 241 -23.35 -10.85 34.57
CA SER A 241 -23.78 -10.20 33.32
C SER A 241 -22.63 -10.05 32.31
N SER A 242 -21.36 -10.11 32.75
CA SER A 242 -20.17 -10.01 31.89
C SER A 242 -19.76 -11.33 31.25
N THR A 243 -20.07 -12.50 31.85
CA THR A 243 -19.64 -13.80 31.31
C THR A 243 -20.47 -14.25 30.11
N ASN A 244 -21.70 -13.77 29.96
CA ASN A 244 -22.58 -14.10 28.82
C ASN A 244 -22.30 -13.27 27.55
N LEU A 245 -21.28 -12.41 27.58
CA LEU A 245 -20.88 -11.55 26.47
C LEU A 245 -19.73 -12.15 25.66
N ARG A 246 -19.61 -13.47 25.55
CA ARG A 246 -18.55 -14.14 24.78
C ARG A 246 -19.12 -14.80 23.55
N LEU A 247 -18.30 -14.93 22.51
CA LEU A 247 -18.75 -15.43 21.21
C LEU A 247 -18.98 -16.95 21.25
N LEU A 248 -18.00 -17.75 21.71
CA LEU A 248 -18.07 -19.22 21.62
C LEU A 248 -18.43 -19.92 22.94
N ARG A 249 -17.99 -19.39 24.08
CA ARG A 249 -18.23 -19.99 25.40
C ARG A 249 -18.50 -18.91 26.44
N PRO A 250 -19.57 -19.04 27.26
CA PRO A 250 -19.79 -18.11 28.35
C PRO A 250 -18.62 -18.16 29.35
N GLY A 251 -18.05 -17.00 29.65
CA GLY A 251 -17.09 -16.80 30.73
C GLY A 251 -15.61 -17.06 30.45
N GLN A 252 -15.24 -17.60 29.28
CA GLN A 252 -13.84 -17.78 28.89
C GLN A 252 -13.52 -16.95 27.64
N VAL A 253 -12.38 -16.27 27.63
CA VAL A 253 -11.89 -15.54 26.45
C VAL A 253 -11.31 -16.54 25.47
N THR A 254 -11.75 -16.50 24.21
CA THR A 254 -11.22 -17.34 23.12
C THR A 254 -10.32 -16.54 22.18
N SER A 255 -9.54 -17.23 21.34
CA SER A 255 -8.77 -16.57 20.29
C SER A 255 -9.67 -15.78 19.31
N LEU A 256 -10.87 -16.28 19.04
CA LEU A 256 -11.87 -15.58 18.24
C LEU A 256 -12.35 -14.28 18.90
N ASP A 257 -12.59 -14.30 20.22
CA ASP A 257 -13.01 -13.11 20.97
C ASP A 257 -11.96 -11.99 20.89
N CYS A 258 -10.67 -12.33 20.99
CA CYS A 258 -9.57 -11.38 20.83
C CYS A 258 -9.51 -10.78 19.42
N LEU A 259 -9.73 -11.60 18.39
CA LEU A 259 -9.78 -11.15 16.99
C LEU A 259 -10.97 -10.20 16.77
N ALA A 260 -12.16 -10.61 17.19
CA ALA A 260 -13.37 -9.77 17.10
C ALA A 260 -13.20 -8.45 17.87
N PHE A 261 -12.59 -8.49 19.06
CA PHE A 261 -12.24 -7.30 19.83
C PHE A 261 -11.34 -6.34 19.02
N GLY A 262 -10.31 -6.84 18.34
CA GLY A 262 -9.42 -6.01 17.52
C GLY A 262 -10.17 -5.19 16.48
N TYR A 263 -11.04 -5.83 15.69
CA TYR A 263 -11.83 -5.15 14.65
C TYR A 263 -12.93 -4.24 15.22
N LEU A 264 -13.68 -4.71 16.23
CA LEU A 264 -14.79 -3.96 16.81
C LEU A 264 -14.30 -2.74 17.61
N SER A 265 -13.21 -2.88 18.35
CA SER A 265 -12.65 -1.78 19.15
C SER A 265 -12.11 -0.66 18.26
N LEU A 266 -11.44 -1.01 17.16
CA LEU A 266 -10.92 -0.04 16.21
C LEU A 266 -12.06 0.65 15.43
N ALA A 267 -13.09 -0.11 15.04
CA ALA A 267 -14.30 0.43 14.42
C ALA A 267 -15.07 1.41 15.33
N ALA A 268 -15.04 1.20 16.65
CA ALA A 268 -15.71 2.05 17.62
C ALA A 268 -14.86 3.28 18.04
N SER A 269 -13.54 3.13 18.17
CA SER A 269 -12.64 4.15 18.72
C SER A 269 -12.14 5.16 17.68
N ALA A 270 -12.06 4.78 16.40
CA ALA A 270 -11.49 5.63 15.37
C ALA A 270 -12.29 6.94 15.19
N PRO A 271 -11.69 8.13 15.37
CA PRO A 271 -12.36 9.41 15.18
C PRO A 271 -12.40 9.77 13.69
N VAL A 272 -13.26 9.08 12.94
CA VAL A 272 -13.43 9.28 11.50
C VAL A 272 -14.55 10.30 11.19
N PRO A 273 -14.37 11.19 10.18
CA PRO A 273 -15.41 12.12 9.73
C PRO A 273 -16.68 11.42 9.21
N GLN A 274 -16.52 10.34 8.42
CA GLN A 274 -17.61 9.49 7.98
C GLN A 274 -17.66 8.25 8.87
N ASP A 275 -18.52 8.29 9.88
CA ASP A 275 -18.59 7.34 11.01
C ASP A 275 -19.73 6.31 10.91
N PHE A 276 -20.06 5.86 9.70
CA PHE A 276 -21.18 4.93 9.48
C PHE A 276 -21.05 3.64 10.30
N LEU A 277 -19.83 3.08 10.39
CA LEU A 277 -19.58 1.83 11.11
C LEU A 277 -19.83 1.97 12.62
N ARG A 278 -19.33 3.07 13.22
CA ARG A 278 -19.57 3.40 14.62
C ARG A 278 -21.05 3.66 14.91
N LYS A 279 -21.77 4.34 14.00
CA LYS A 279 -23.21 4.56 14.11
C LYS A 279 -24.00 3.24 14.06
N VAL A 280 -23.63 2.32 13.17
CA VAL A 280 -24.27 0.99 13.09
C VAL A 280 -24.04 0.20 14.38
N LEU A 281 -22.81 0.17 14.89
CA LEU A 281 -22.47 -0.53 16.14
C LEU A 281 -23.26 0.02 17.34
N THR A 282 -23.35 1.35 17.47
CA THR A 282 -24.03 1.98 18.61
C THR A 282 -25.55 1.88 18.55
N THR A 283 -26.15 1.94 17.35
CA THR A 283 -27.61 1.93 17.19
C THR A 283 -28.20 0.54 17.08
N ARG A 284 -27.57 -0.37 16.32
CA ARG A 284 -28.13 -1.69 15.99
C ARG A 284 -27.48 -2.85 16.73
N PHE A 285 -26.22 -2.72 17.14
CA PHE A 285 -25.46 -3.80 17.76
C PHE A 285 -24.78 -3.40 19.08
N PRO A 286 -25.52 -2.85 20.07
CA PRO A 286 -24.93 -2.44 21.34
C PRO A 286 -24.32 -3.60 22.13
N ALA A 287 -24.80 -4.83 21.93
CA ALA A 287 -24.28 -6.02 22.60
C ALA A 287 -22.86 -6.39 22.13
N LEU A 288 -22.55 -6.22 20.83
CA LEU A 288 -21.19 -6.42 20.30
C LEU A 288 -20.22 -5.36 20.83
N LEU A 289 -20.70 -4.13 20.99
CA LEU A 289 -19.90 -3.06 21.61
C LEU A 289 -19.63 -3.36 23.09
N ALA A 290 -20.65 -3.83 23.83
CA ALA A 290 -20.50 -4.24 25.23
C ALA A 290 -19.48 -5.38 25.38
N LEU A 291 -19.53 -6.37 24.47
CA LEU A 291 -18.54 -7.44 24.37
C LEU A 291 -17.12 -6.88 24.17
N ALA A 292 -16.93 -5.99 23.21
CA ALA A 292 -15.62 -5.40 22.94
C ALA A 292 -15.10 -4.59 24.14
N THR A 293 -15.97 -3.86 24.85
CA THR A 293 -15.57 -3.11 26.05
C THR A 293 -15.23 -4.02 27.24
N ASP A 294 -15.94 -5.14 27.39
CA ASP A 294 -15.65 -6.11 28.44
C ASP A 294 -14.33 -6.83 28.17
N ILE A 295 -14.07 -7.26 26.93
CA ILE A 295 -12.78 -7.83 26.54
C ILE A 295 -11.66 -6.81 26.72
N LYS A 296 -11.87 -5.54 26.38
CA LYS A 296 -10.89 -4.48 26.66
C LYS A 296 -10.52 -4.45 28.14
N ARG A 297 -11.53 -4.47 29.02
CA ARG A 297 -11.34 -4.44 30.47
C ARG A 297 -10.59 -5.68 30.95
N THR A 298 -11.02 -6.86 30.54
CA THR A 298 -10.45 -8.15 30.98
C THR A 298 -9.05 -8.42 30.40
N CYS A 299 -8.80 -8.04 29.15
CA CYS A 299 -7.55 -8.38 28.47
C CYS A 299 -6.53 -7.26 28.52
N LEU A 300 -6.89 -5.99 28.68
CA LEU A 300 -5.94 -4.88 28.67
C LEU A 300 -5.83 -4.14 30.01
N GLU A 301 -6.91 -4.01 30.78
CA GLU A 301 -6.91 -3.20 32.00
C GLU A 301 -6.64 -4.03 33.26
N THR A 302 -7.26 -5.21 33.39
CA THR A 302 -7.10 -6.05 34.59
C THR A 302 -5.70 -6.65 34.78
N PRO A 303 -4.95 -7.07 33.72
CA PRO A 303 -3.63 -7.66 33.92
C PRO A 303 -2.53 -6.61 34.19
N GLY A 304 -2.86 -5.31 34.08
CA GLY A 304 -1.97 -4.19 34.41
C GLY A 304 -1.43 -3.46 33.19
N THR A 305 -0.35 -2.69 33.39
CA THR A 305 0.27 -1.93 32.30
C THR A 305 0.98 -2.86 31.32
N LEU A 306 0.73 -2.66 30.02
CA LEU A 306 1.39 -3.41 28.96
C LEU A 306 2.93 -3.35 29.09
N PRO A 307 3.65 -4.46 28.86
CA PRO A 307 5.11 -4.53 28.97
C PRO A 307 5.78 -3.88 27.76
N TRP A 308 5.63 -2.56 27.64
CA TRP A 308 6.34 -1.76 26.65
C TRP A 308 7.84 -1.87 26.89
N THR A 309 8.60 -2.05 25.82
CA THR A 309 10.06 -1.99 25.92
C THR A 309 10.49 -0.57 26.33
N PRO A 310 11.35 -0.41 27.36
CA PRO A 310 11.68 0.89 27.96
C PRO A 310 12.47 1.84 27.04
N TYR A 311 12.87 1.40 25.84
CA TYR A 311 13.57 2.20 24.82
C TYR A 311 12.68 2.56 23.61
N ALA A 312 11.45 2.07 23.54
CA ALA A 312 10.66 2.13 22.32
C ALA A 312 9.68 3.31 22.30
N VAL A 313 10.18 4.46 21.89
CA VAL A 313 9.37 5.40 21.10
C VAL A 313 10.08 5.88 19.83
N ARG A 314 11.41 5.74 19.65
CA ARG A 314 12.06 6.26 18.42
C ARG A 314 13.24 5.47 17.81
N ASP A 315 13.92 4.58 18.55
CA ASP A 315 15.26 4.10 18.13
C ASP A 315 15.40 2.58 17.91
N THR A 316 14.32 1.83 17.69
CA THR A 316 14.44 0.38 17.40
C THR A 316 15.02 0.10 16.01
N MET A 317 14.97 1.07 15.10
CA MET A 317 15.61 0.98 13.79
C MET A 317 16.83 1.91 13.77
N GLY A 318 18.03 1.35 13.72
CA GLY A 318 19.23 2.15 13.44
C GLY A 318 19.01 2.98 12.16
N GLY A 319 19.49 4.22 12.13
CA GLY A 319 19.22 5.14 11.01
C GLY A 319 19.59 4.58 9.62
N THR A 320 20.57 3.67 9.57
CA THR A 320 20.94 2.91 8.38
C THR A 320 19.82 1.99 7.90
N ARG A 321 19.14 1.28 8.80
CA ARG A 321 17.99 0.40 8.48
C ARG A 321 16.81 1.21 7.96
N ILE A 322 16.54 2.38 8.55
CA ILE A 322 15.46 3.28 8.10
C ILE A 322 15.74 3.74 6.67
N LEU A 323 16.96 4.19 6.38
CA LEU A 323 17.34 4.63 5.03
C LEU A 323 17.28 3.50 4.01
N VAL A 324 17.79 2.31 4.35
CA VAL A 324 17.73 1.13 3.48
C VAL A 324 16.28 0.76 3.17
N ARG A 325 15.40 0.76 4.18
CA ARG A 325 13.97 0.48 3.99
C ARG A 325 13.28 1.53 3.12
N PHE A 326 13.59 2.80 3.32
CA PHE A 326 13.07 3.87 2.46
C PHE A 326 13.50 3.67 0.99
N LEU A 327 14.78 3.35 0.76
CA LEU A 327 15.28 3.07 -0.58
C LEU A 327 14.64 1.83 -1.21
N ASP A 328 14.44 0.77 -0.42
CA ASP A 328 13.70 -0.44 -0.84
C ASP A 328 12.28 -0.07 -1.30
N ASP A 329 11.54 0.69 -0.49
CA ASP A 329 10.20 1.17 -0.85
C ASP A 329 10.21 2.01 -2.15
N VAL A 330 11.18 2.91 -2.31
CA VAL A 330 11.32 3.73 -3.52
C VAL A 330 11.61 2.86 -4.74
N LEU A 331 12.51 1.89 -4.63
CA LEU A 331 12.83 0.97 -5.73
C LEU A 331 11.61 0.17 -6.18
N ARG A 332 10.78 -0.31 -5.25
CA ARG A 332 9.55 -1.05 -5.57
C ARG A 332 8.54 -0.22 -6.37
N VAL A 333 8.50 1.09 -6.17
CA VAL A 333 7.57 2.00 -6.85
C VAL A 333 8.12 2.52 -8.19
N THR A 334 9.43 2.36 -8.45
CA THR A 334 10.01 2.84 -9.72
C THR A 334 9.41 2.09 -10.92
N PRO A 335 8.94 2.80 -11.96
CA PRO A 335 8.35 2.15 -13.13
C PRO A 335 9.41 1.25 -13.79
N THR A 336 9.01 0.08 -14.30
CA THR A 336 9.85 -0.97 -14.94
C THR A 336 10.87 -1.68 -14.05
N LEU A 337 11.60 -0.94 -13.21
CA LEU A 337 12.60 -1.48 -12.29
C LEU A 337 11.94 -2.13 -11.06
N GLY A 338 10.80 -1.57 -10.62
CA GLY A 338 10.06 -2.06 -9.47
C GLY A 338 9.56 -3.49 -9.62
N ASP A 339 9.04 -3.87 -10.79
CA ASP A 339 8.57 -5.24 -11.06
C ASP A 339 9.72 -6.25 -11.06
N LEU A 340 10.85 -5.89 -11.68
CA LEU A 340 12.07 -6.70 -11.68
C LEU A 340 12.64 -6.84 -10.26
N TYR A 341 12.62 -5.76 -9.49
CA TYR A 341 13.07 -5.76 -8.10
C TYR A 341 12.14 -6.61 -7.23
N ALA A 342 10.83 -6.46 -7.35
CA ALA A 342 9.84 -7.18 -6.56
C ALA A 342 9.86 -8.69 -6.85
N THR A 343 10.00 -9.08 -8.11
CA THR A 343 10.12 -10.50 -8.51
C THR A 343 11.39 -11.14 -7.95
N GLU A 344 12.53 -10.44 -8.01
CA GLU A 344 13.78 -10.91 -7.43
C GLU A 344 13.70 -10.95 -5.89
N HIS A 345 13.08 -9.95 -5.26
CA HIS A 345 12.90 -9.91 -3.81
C HIS A 345 12.01 -11.08 -3.30
N ARG A 346 10.88 -11.37 -3.99
CA ARG A 346 10.04 -12.54 -3.66
C ARG A 346 10.79 -13.85 -3.81
N ARG A 347 11.55 -14.00 -4.89
CA ARG A 347 12.39 -15.18 -5.13
C ARG A 347 13.40 -15.41 -4.00
N ARG A 348 14.04 -14.36 -3.50
CA ARG A 348 14.98 -14.47 -2.37
C ARG A 348 14.29 -14.86 -1.07
N ALA A 349 13.07 -14.38 -0.85
CA ALA A 349 12.25 -14.78 0.29
C ALA A 349 11.86 -16.26 0.21
N GLU A 350 11.49 -16.76 -0.99
CA GLU A 350 11.13 -18.17 -1.23
C GLU A 350 12.32 -19.12 -1.15
N ILE A 351 13.49 -18.69 -1.65
CA ILE A 351 14.72 -19.50 -1.64
C ILE A 351 15.30 -19.62 -0.22
N GLY A 352 14.88 -18.77 0.72
CA GLY A 352 15.13 -18.90 2.16
C GLY A 352 16.59 -19.26 2.47
N THR A 353 17.47 -18.26 2.46
CA THR A 353 18.94 -18.39 2.64
C THR A 353 19.40 -19.60 3.48
N ALA A 354 19.62 -20.73 2.82
CA ALA A 354 20.41 -21.85 3.32
C ALA A 354 21.88 -21.74 2.86
N ASP A 355 22.16 -20.93 1.83
CA ASP A 355 23.53 -20.69 1.36
C ASP A 355 23.86 -19.20 1.39
N GLY A 356 24.83 -18.83 2.22
CA GLY A 356 25.47 -17.51 2.28
C GLY A 356 26.33 -17.17 1.06
N SER A 357 25.93 -17.62 -0.12
CA SER A 357 26.52 -17.27 -1.40
C SER A 357 26.03 -15.88 -1.79
N PHE A 358 26.83 -14.86 -1.47
CA PHE A 358 26.58 -13.44 -1.77
C PHE A 358 26.43 -13.13 -3.28
N LEU A 359 26.66 -14.10 -4.17
CA LEU A 359 26.62 -13.94 -5.63
C LEU A 359 25.85 -15.11 -6.28
N ASP A 360 24.52 -15.05 -6.27
CA ASP A 360 23.73 -15.86 -7.20
C ASP A 360 24.09 -15.43 -8.64
N LYS A 361 24.24 -16.38 -9.57
CA LYS A 361 24.64 -16.10 -10.96
C LYS A 361 23.72 -15.07 -11.62
N ARG A 362 22.46 -15.03 -11.19
CA ARG A 362 21.45 -14.10 -11.68
C ARG A 362 21.59 -12.70 -11.09
N THR A 363 22.01 -12.55 -9.84
CA THR A 363 22.26 -11.23 -9.23
C THR A 363 23.51 -10.60 -9.80
N ALA A 364 24.53 -11.41 -10.09
CA ALA A 364 25.69 -11.00 -10.86
C ALA A 364 25.30 -10.57 -12.29
N ALA A 365 24.37 -11.29 -12.94
CA ALA A 365 23.86 -10.93 -14.27
C ALA A 365 23.00 -9.65 -14.27
N LEU A 366 22.19 -9.42 -13.23
CA LEU A 366 21.42 -8.19 -13.08
C LEU A 366 22.31 -6.99 -12.74
N ALA A 367 23.30 -7.18 -11.87
CA ALA A 367 24.28 -6.14 -11.53
C ALA A 367 25.15 -5.77 -12.75
N SER A 368 25.58 -6.76 -13.53
CA SER A 368 26.32 -6.50 -14.77
C SER A 368 25.44 -5.84 -15.83
N GLY A 369 24.16 -6.23 -15.94
CA GLY A 369 23.17 -5.56 -16.79
C GLY A 369 22.95 -4.10 -16.40
N ALA A 370 22.81 -3.81 -15.10
CA ALA A 370 22.66 -2.44 -14.60
C ALA A 370 23.90 -1.57 -14.87
N LEU A 371 25.10 -2.13 -14.67
CA LEU A 371 26.37 -1.45 -15.00
C LEU A 371 26.51 -1.21 -16.51
N ALA A 372 26.10 -2.16 -17.36
CA ALA A 372 26.14 -2.01 -18.80
C ALA A 372 25.14 -0.95 -19.31
N LEU A 373 23.94 -0.88 -18.73
CA LEU A 373 22.97 0.16 -19.04
C LEU A 373 23.44 1.54 -18.55
N GLY A 374 23.99 1.59 -17.33
CA GLY A 374 24.56 2.81 -16.77
C GLY A 374 25.70 3.37 -17.63
N SER A 375 26.61 2.50 -18.08
CA SER A 375 27.71 2.90 -18.97
C SER A 375 27.21 3.29 -20.36
N ALA A 376 26.21 2.60 -20.92
CA ALA A 376 25.62 2.98 -22.19
C ALA A 376 24.96 4.37 -22.14
N LEU A 377 24.23 4.67 -21.07
CA LEU A 377 23.57 5.97 -20.87
C LEU A 377 24.58 7.10 -20.65
N THR A 378 25.64 6.87 -19.87
CA THR A 378 26.70 7.89 -19.69
C THR A 378 27.49 8.12 -20.97
N CYS A 379 27.79 7.07 -21.73
CA CYS A 379 28.39 7.17 -23.06
C CYS A 379 27.48 7.92 -24.04
N ALA A 380 26.17 7.64 -24.04
CA ALA A 380 25.21 8.33 -24.89
C ALA A 380 25.07 9.81 -24.51
N ALA A 381 25.00 10.14 -23.22
CA ALA A 381 24.96 11.51 -22.74
C ALA A 381 26.27 12.28 -23.04
N TRP A 382 27.41 11.61 -22.87
CA TRP A 382 28.72 12.16 -23.22
C TRP A 382 28.82 12.39 -24.73
N TRP A 383 28.40 11.44 -25.57
CA TRP A 383 28.35 11.63 -27.01
C TRP A 383 27.44 12.80 -27.37
N TYR A 384 26.22 12.82 -26.86
CA TYR A 384 25.24 13.87 -27.14
C TYR A 384 25.78 15.27 -26.79
N ARG A 385 26.46 15.41 -25.66
CA ARG A 385 27.07 16.68 -25.23
C ARG A 385 28.28 17.08 -26.07
N ASN A 386 28.97 16.12 -26.69
CA ASN A 386 30.14 16.35 -27.53
C ASN A 386 29.81 16.32 -29.03
N LEU A 387 28.53 16.27 -29.42
CA LEU A 387 28.16 16.45 -30.82
C LEU A 387 28.57 17.87 -31.24
N PRO A 388 29.45 18.03 -32.24
CA PRO A 388 29.78 19.34 -32.75
C PRO A 388 28.52 20.00 -33.30
N SER A 389 28.44 21.33 -33.24
CA SER A 389 27.34 22.07 -33.87
C SER A 389 27.29 21.71 -35.35
N PHE A 390 26.18 21.13 -35.78
CA PHE A 390 25.97 20.78 -37.17
C PHE A 390 25.72 22.05 -37.97
N GLY A 391 26.74 22.51 -38.68
CA GLY A 391 26.70 23.68 -39.54
C GLY A 391 27.53 24.84 -39.02
N LEU A 392 28.27 25.46 -39.93
CA LEU A 392 28.90 26.75 -39.68
C LEU A 392 27.83 27.85 -39.75
N ARG A 393 28.03 28.93 -38.98
CA ARG A 393 27.10 30.07 -38.91
C ARG A 393 26.85 30.73 -40.26
N SER A 394 27.85 30.74 -41.14
CA SER A 394 27.73 31.18 -42.53
C SER A 394 27.94 29.99 -43.45
N GLN A 395 26.91 29.60 -44.19
CA GLN A 395 27.04 28.66 -45.30
C GLN A 395 26.91 29.44 -46.60
N THR A 396 28.01 29.54 -47.34
CA THR A 396 28.03 30.22 -48.64
C THR A 396 27.78 29.19 -49.73
N TRP A 397 26.66 29.34 -50.44
CA TRP A 397 26.35 28.51 -51.59
C TRP A 397 26.67 29.31 -52.85
N VAL A 398 27.57 28.77 -53.68
CA VAL A 398 27.94 29.37 -54.97
C VAL A 398 27.24 28.57 -56.07
N ALA A 399 26.48 29.26 -56.92
CA ALA A 399 25.90 28.63 -58.11
C ALA A 399 27.01 28.27 -59.10
N GLY A 400 27.14 26.99 -59.46
CA GLY A 400 28.02 26.56 -60.54
C GLY A 400 27.54 27.14 -61.86
N GLY A 401 28.29 28.12 -62.39
CA GLY A 401 27.97 28.74 -63.68
C GLY A 401 28.14 27.76 -64.83
N ALA A 402 27.18 27.72 -65.76
CA ALA A 402 27.09 26.78 -66.89
C ALA A 402 28.20 26.91 -67.96
N GLY A 403 29.36 27.48 -67.63
CA GLY A 403 30.50 27.66 -68.52
C GLY A 403 31.87 27.65 -67.84
N ALA A 404 31.96 27.28 -66.55
CA ALA A 404 33.24 27.11 -65.87
C ALA A 404 33.89 25.77 -66.26
N GLY A 405 35.21 25.75 -66.50
CA GLY A 405 35.92 24.53 -66.86
C GLY A 405 35.80 23.46 -65.78
N ARG A 406 35.79 22.19 -66.19
CA ARG A 406 35.64 21.02 -65.30
C ARG A 406 36.63 20.98 -64.12
N LEU A 407 37.72 21.74 -64.21
CA LEU A 407 38.73 21.82 -63.15
C LEU A 407 38.30 22.74 -61.99
N ALA A 408 37.40 23.71 -62.23
CA ALA A 408 36.88 24.61 -61.19
C ALA A 408 35.95 23.90 -60.19
N GLU A 409 35.44 22.70 -60.51
CA GLU A 409 34.64 21.85 -59.60
C GLU A 409 35.46 21.32 -58.42
N PHE A 410 36.79 21.30 -58.51
CA PHE A 410 37.68 20.80 -57.45
C PHE A 410 38.10 21.88 -56.43
N GLY A 411 37.32 22.95 -56.31
CA GLY A 411 37.55 24.03 -55.35
C GLY A 411 38.61 25.04 -55.79
N ALA A 412 39.07 25.87 -54.85
CA ALA A 412 39.87 27.07 -55.15
C ALA A 412 41.19 26.77 -55.91
N LEU A 413 41.83 25.63 -55.63
CA LEU A 413 43.04 25.18 -56.33
C LEU A 413 42.74 24.77 -57.78
N GLY A 414 41.61 24.12 -58.01
CA GLY A 414 41.17 23.74 -59.35
C GLY A 414 40.82 24.95 -60.23
N ALA A 415 40.19 25.97 -59.65
CA ALA A 415 39.92 27.24 -60.34
C ALA A 415 41.19 28.03 -60.69
N MET A 416 42.21 28.02 -59.82
CA MET A 416 43.51 28.64 -60.11
C MET A 416 44.27 27.92 -61.23
N LEU A 417 44.15 26.60 -61.33
CA LEU A 417 44.78 25.81 -62.38
C LEU A 417 44.07 25.95 -63.73
N ASP A 418 42.74 26.10 -63.72
CA ASP A 418 41.95 26.33 -64.93
C ASP A 418 42.34 27.66 -65.60
N PHE A 419 42.59 28.71 -64.80
CA PHE A 419 43.08 30.01 -65.26
C PHE A 419 44.52 29.96 -65.84
N SER A 420 45.35 29.05 -65.32
CA SER A 420 46.76 28.88 -65.73
C SER A 420 46.91 28.06 -67.01
N LEU A 421 46.05 27.05 -67.21
CA LEU A 421 46.13 26.13 -68.35
C LEU A 421 45.30 26.59 -69.56
N ALA A 422 44.30 27.45 -69.38
CA ALA A 422 43.56 28.06 -70.47
C ALA A 422 44.29 29.32 -70.97
N GLY A 423 45.02 29.20 -72.09
CA GLY A 423 45.67 30.34 -72.76
C GLY A 423 44.68 31.43 -73.23
N PRO A 424 45.16 32.64 -73.60
CA PRO A 424 44.31 33.82 -73.77
C PRO A 424 43.43 33.69 -75.02
N ALA A 425 42.17 33.30 -74.83
CA ALA A 425 41.15 33.43 -75.87
C ALA A 425 40.57 34.85 -75.84
N THR A 426 40.71 35.53 -76.97
CA THR A 426 40.27 36.90 -77.24
C THR A 426 38.74 37.03 -77.30
N GLY A 427 38.22 38.07 -76.63
CA GLY A 427 37.24 38.98 -77.25
C GLY A 427 35.76 38.77 -76.95
N HIS A 428 35.27 39.60 -76.03
CA HIS A 428 33.94 40.22 -75.98
C HIS A 428 32.68 39.37 -75.76
N GLY A 429 32.01 39.67 -74.64
CA GLY A 429 30.62 39.32 -74.40
C GLY A 429 30.36 38.63 -73.05
N ALA A 430 30.94 39.11 -71.96
CA ALA A 430 30.51 38.71 -70.62
C ALA A 430 30.03 39.96 -69.88
N GLU A 431 28.78 40.32 -70.16
CA GLU A 431 27.92 41.08 -69.25
C GLU A 431 28.12 40.57 -67.82
N HIS A 432 28.11 41.50 -66.86
CA HIS A 432 28.22 41.26 -65.42
C HIS A 432 27.30 40.12 -64.95
N GLN A 433 27.73 38.87 -65.08
CA GLN A 433 27.17 37.77 -64.33
C GLN A 433 27.96 37.72 -63.03
N GLN A 434 27.64 38.69 -62.17
CA GLN A 434 28.03 38.65 -60.76
C GLN A 434 27.68 37.25 -60.25
N ASN A 435 28.70 36.46 -59.92
CA ASN A 435 28.52 35.23 -59.16
C ASN A 435 27.68 35.60 -57.94
N ARG A 436 26.40 35.22 -57.97
CA ARG A 436 25.45 35.52 -56.90
C ARG A 436 25.79 34.59 -55.75
N ILE A 437 26.70 35.05 -54.89
CA ILE A 437 26.97 34.42 -53.60
C ILE A 437 25.73 34.69 -52.75
N VAL A 438 24.98 33.64 -52.43
CA VAL A 438 23.90 33.74 -51.45
C VAL A 438 24.49 33.33 -50.11
N GLU A 439 24.79 34.33 -49.28
CA GLU A 439 25.12 34.12 -47.88
C GLU A 439 23.81 33.95 -47.12
N ALA A 440 23.55 32.73 -46.64
CA ALA A 440 22.45 32.48 -45.71
C ALA A 440 23.03 32.40 -44.31
N GLU A 441 22.82 33.43 -43.50
CA GLU A 441 23.01 33.33 -42.06
C GLU A 441 21.80 32.61 -41.49
N VAL A 442 22.01 31.37 -41.02
CA VAL A 442 20.98 30.65 -40.27
C VAL A 442 21.04 31.18 -38.84
N GLY A 443 20.09 32.04 -38.48
CA GLY A 443 19.87 32.45 -37.10
C GLY A 443 19.45 31.24 -36.26
N LEU A 444 20.29 30.87 -35.29
CA LEU A 444 19.95 29.94 -34.24
C LEU A 444 19.48 30.78 -33.05
N ASP A 445 18.16 30.97 -32.92
CA ASP A 445 17.52 31.27 -31.63
C ASP A 445 17.24 29.96 -30.89
#